data_AF-A0A1B7WWI0-F1
#
_entry.id   AF-A0A1B7WWI0-F1
#
_cell.length_a   1.000
_cell.length_b   1.000
_cell.length_c   1.000
_cell.angle_alpha   90.00
_cell.angle_beta   90.00
_cell.angle_gamma   90.00
#
_symmetry.space_group_name_H-M   'P 1'
#
loop_
_entity.id
_entity.type
_entity.pdbx_description
1 polymer ?
#
loop_
_entity_poly.entity_id
_entity_poly.type
_entity_poly.pdbx_seq_one_letter_code
_entity_poly.pdbx_strand_id
1 'polypeptide(L)'
;MELIQSVTELSNVQNQQIQAKQDEERRGYLMQDIMRLIAQLKIPTSQQRVLKAMTTSQLDAYAEELHQQSKERPIKHLSVA
;
A
#
# COMPACT_ATOMS: atom_id res chain seq x y z
N MET A 1 37.24 -20.58 -9.20
CA MET A 1 35.97 -20.83 -8.48
C MET A 1 35.48 -19.58 -7.75
N GLU A 2 36.37 -18.77 -7.16
CA GLU A 2 36.03 -17.52 -6.45
C GLU A 2 35.31 -16.48 -7.32
N LEU A 3 35.71 -16.29 -8.58
CA LEU A 3 35.11 -15.29 -9.48
C LEU A 3 33.61 -15.53 -9.77
N ILE A 4 33.18 -16.79 -9.81
CA ILE A 4 31.78 -17.17 -10.11
C ILE A 4 30.89 -16.92 -8.89
N GLN A 5 31.41 -17.15 -7.68
CA GLN A 5 30.70 -16.86 -6.43
C GLN A 5 30.48 -15.35 -6.28
N SER A 6 31.50 -14.53 -6.56
CA SER A 6 31.38 -13.06 -6.48
C SER A 6 30.37 -12.47 -7.46
N VAL A 7 30.26 -12.99 -8.69
CA VAL A 7 29.25 -12.53 -9.67
C VAL A 7 27.83 -12.91 -9.23
N THR A 8 27.68 -14.10 -8.63
CA THR A 8 26.38 -14.58 -8.13
C THR A 8 25.91 -13.73 -6.95
N GLU A 9 26.82 -13.40 -6.02
CA GLU A 9 26.54 -12.52 -4.89
C GLU A 9 26.15 -11.11 -5.35
N LEU A 10 26.86 -10.53 -6.32
CA LEU A 10 26.54 -9.21 -6.86
C LEU A 10 25.15 -9.17 -7.51
N SER A 11 24.81 -10.22 -8.27
CA SER A 11 23.50 -10.34 -8.91
C SER A 11 22.38 -10.46 -7.88
N ASN A 12 22.59 -11.22 -6.81
CA ASN A 12 21.62 -11.34 -5.70
C ASN A 12 21.41 -10.01 -4.98
N VAL A 13 22.48 -9.26 -4.72
CA VAL A 13 22.39 -7.92 -4.10
C VAL A 13 21.63 -6.94 -5.00
N GLN A 14 21.89 -6.94 -6.31
CA GLN A 14 21.16 -6.09 -7.25
C GLN A 14 19.68 -6.45 -7.32
N ASN A 15 19.35 -7.74 -7.36
CA ASN A 15 17.95 -8.21 -7.35
C ASN A 15 17.21 -7.78 -6.08
N GLN A 16 17.86 -7.89 -4.91
CA GLN A 16 17.28 -7.42 -3.65
C GLN A 16 17.05 -5.91 -3.63
N GLN A 17 17.98 -5.12 -4.19
CA GLN A 17 17.83 -3.66 -4.29
C GLN A 17 16.67 -3.28 -5.22
N ILE A 18 16.50 -3.98 -6.34
CA ILE A 18 15.38 -3.76 -7.27
C ILE A 18 14.05 -4.09 -6.58
N GLN A 19 13.96 -5.23 -5.90
CA GLN A 19 12.77 -5.62 -5.16
C GLN A 19 12.41 -4.62 -4.05
N ALA A 20 13.40 -4.14 -3.30
CA ALA A 20 13.19 -3.14 -2.26
C ALA A 20 12.64 -1.81 -2.83
N LYS A 21 13.15 -1.35 -3.97
CA LYS A 21 12.64 -0.16 -4.66
C LYS A 21 11.20 -0.34 -5.13
N GLN A 22 10.89 -1.47 -5.74
CA GLN A 22 9.53 -1.78 -6.19
C GLN A 22 8.54 -1.86 -5.03
N ASP A 23 8.97 -2.44 -3.90
CA ASP A 23 8.15 -2.50 -2.69
C ASP A 23 7.91 -1.10 -2.10
N GLU A 24 8.92 -0.25 -2.07
CA GLU A 24 8.80 1.14 -1.61
C GLU A 24 7.85 1.97 -2.50
N GLU A 25 7.96 1.83 -3.82
CA GLU A 25 7.05 2.47 -4.78
C GLU A 25 5.61 1.98 -4.56
N ARG A 26 5.40 0.66 -4.51
CA ARG A 26 4.09 0.06 -4.26
C ARG A 26 3.49 0.54 -2.95
N ARG A 27 4.30 0.58 -1.90
CA ARG A 27 3.91 1.09 -0.58
C ARG A 27 3.49 2.55 -0.62
N GLY A 28 4.20 3.38 -1.38
CA GLY A 28 3.84 4.77 -1.63
C GLY A 28 2.46 4.91 -2.27
N TYR A 29 2.17 4.14 -3.32
CA TYR A 29 0.87 4.12 -3.98
C TYR A 29 -0.26 3.68 -3.03
N LEU A 30 -0.05 2.59 -2.29
CA LEU A 30 -1.05 2.10 -1.31
C LEU A 30 -1.35 3.13 -0.24
N MET A 31 -0.31 3.80 0.30
CA MET A 31 -0.49 4.84 1.30
C MET A 31 -1.32 6.01 0.77
N GLN A 32 -1.08 6.44 -0.47
CA GLN A 32 -1.88 7.50 -1.11
C GLN A 32 -3.34 7.06 -1.31
N ASP A 33 -3.57 5.82 -1.76
CA ASP A 33 -4.92 5.31 -1.96
C ASP A 33 -5.71 5.20 -0.66
N ILE A 34 -5.07 4.67 0.39
CA ILE A 34 -5.64 4.59 1.73
C ILE A 34 -5.99 5.98 2.26
N MET A 35 -5.09 6.97 2.13
CA MET A 35 -5.38 8.36 2.57
C MET A 35 -6.59 8.94 1.84
N ARG A 36 -6.71 8.68 0.52
CA ARG A 36 -7.86 9.10 -0.28
C ARG A 36 -9.16 8.44 0.19
N LEU A 37 -9.14 7.13 0.43
CA LEU A 37 -10.30 6.37 0.90
C LEU A 37 -10.73 6.78 2.31
N ILE A 38 -9.78 6.98 3.23
CA ILE A 38 -10.04 7.48 4.58
C ILE A 38 -10.77 8.84 4.51
N ALA A 39 -10.31 9.75 3.64
CA ALA A 39 -10.95 11.05 3.44
C ALA A 39 -12.38 10.90 2.89
N GLN A 40 -12.59 10.04 1.88
CA GLN A 40 -13.92 9.77 1.32
C GLN A 40 -14.88 9.15 2.35
N LEU A 41 -14.38 8.24 3.17
CA LEU A 41 -15.14 7.55 4.20
C LEU A 41 -15.29 8.34 5.50
N LYS A 42 -14.68 9.54 5.60
CA LYS A 42 -14.61 10.37 6.81
C LYS A 42 -14.07 9.60 8.01
N ILE A 43 -13.11 8.69 7.78
CA ILE A 43 -12.44 7.94 8.83
C ILE A 43 -11.42 8.88 9.50
N PRO A 44 -11.33 8.90 10.85
CA PRO A 44 -10.34 9.72 11.53
C PRO A 44 -8.90 9.35 11.14
N THR A 45 -8.12 10.36 10.74
CA THR A 45 -6.69 10.23 10.41
C THR A 45 -5.78 10.00 11.61
N SER A 46 -6.34 9.84 12.82
CA SER A 46 -5.57 9.50 14.03
C SER A 46 -4.79 8.19 13.89
N GLN A 47 -5.16 7.32 12.94
CA GLN A 47 -4.46 6.08 12.62
C GLN A 47 -3.28 6.26 11.64
N GLN A 48 -2.96 7.47 11.17
CA GLN A 48 -1.90 7.67 10.18
C GLN A 48 -0.52 7.19 10.65
N ARG A 49 -0.24 7.23 11.96
CA ARG A 49 0.99 6.65 12.53
C ARG A 49 1.01 5.12 12.40
N VAL A 50 -0.14 4.48 12.52
CA VAL A 50 -0.30 3.01 12.40
C VAL A 50 -0.02 2.59 10.96
N LEU A 51 -0.53 3.34 9.98
CA LEU A 51 -0.28 3.05 8.56
C LEU A 51 1.21 3.12 8.20
N LYS A 52 1.95 4.06 8.77
CA LYS A 52 3.41 4.15 8.58
C LYS A 52 4.19 2.97 9.18
N ALA A 53 3.62 2.28 10.16
CA ALA A 53 4.22 1.09 10.77
C ALA A 53 3.83 -0.22 10.05
N MET A 54 2.81 -0.20 9.18
CA MET A 54 2.36 -1.37 8.42
C MET A 54 3.33 -1.74 7.30
N THR A 55 3.42 -3.05 7.07
CA THR A 55 4.08 -3.62 5.89
C THR A 55 3.26 -3.38 4.63
N THR A 56 3.87 -3.54 3.45
CA THR A 56 3.19 -3.36 2.17
C THR A 56 1.98 -4.30 2.02
N SER A 57 2.10 -5.57 2.44
CA SER A 57 0.97 -6.52 2.42
C SER A 57 -0.17 -6.13 3.36
N GLN A 58 0.15 -5.57 4.54
CA GLN A 58 -0.87 -5.09 5.47
C GLN A 58 -1.60 -3.86 4.94
N LEU A 59 -0.88 -2.97 4.24
CA LEU A 59 -1.49 -1.83 3.56
C LEU A 59 -2.39 -2.28 2.40
N ASP A 60 -2.01 -3.31 1.66
CA ASP A 60 -2.79 -3.89 0.57
C ASP A 60 -4.14 -4.43 1.08
N ALA A 61 -4.11 -5.25 2.13
CA ALA A 61 -5.32 -5.78 2.78
C ALA A 61 -6.21 -4.66 3.33
N TYR A 62 -5.60 -3.66 3.98
CA TYR A 62 -6.35 -2.53 4.53
C TYR A 62 -6.99 -1.65 3.44
N ALA A 63 -6.30 -1.43 2.31
CA ALA A 63 -6.87 -0.74 1.18
C ALA A 63 -8.09 -1.49 0.63
N GLU A 64 -8.02 -2.82 0.53
CA GLU A 64 -9.13 -3.65 0.07
C GLU A 64 -10.35 -3.58 1.02
N GLU A 65 -10.14 -3.64 2.33
CA GLU A 65 -11.21 -3.42 3.32
C GLU A 65 -11.88 -2.05 3.17
N LEU A 66 -11.10 -0.98 2.97
CA LEU A 66 -11.63 0.36 2.74
C LEU A 66 -12.44 0.45 1.43
N HIS A 67 -11.98 -0.23 0.37
CA HIS A 67 -12.73 -0.32 -0.89
C HIS A 67 -14.05 -1.08 -0.73
N GLN A 68 -14.11 -2.11 0.13
CA GLN A 68 -15.36 -2.79 0.43
C GLN A 68 -16.31 -1.88 1.21
N GLN A 69 -15.81 -1.18 2.24
CA GLN A 69 -16.61 -0.23 3.02
C GLN A 69 -17.15 0.94 2.18
N SER A 70 -16.42 1.38 1.16
CA SER A 70 -16.87 2.44 0.24
C SER A 70 -18.00 1.98 -0.68
N LYS A 71 -18.02 0.70 -1.08
CA LYS A 71 -19.10 0.09 -1.88
C LYS A 71 -20.38 -0.14 -1.07
N GLU A 72 -20.24 -0.48 0.21
CA GLU A 72 -21.38 -0.76 1.09
C GLU A 72 -22.13 0.49 1.56
N ARG A 73 -21.54 1.68 1.44
CA ARG A 73 -22.25 2.93 1.72
C ARG A 73 -23.14 3.28 0.53
N PRO A 74 -24.48 3.15 0.63
CA PRO A 74 -25.35 3.65 -0.42
C PRO A 74 -25.09 5.14 -0.54
N ILE A 75 -24.67 5.56 -1.74
CA ILE A 75 -24.71 6.95 -2.14
C ILE A 75 -26.19 7.34 -1.95
N LYS A 76 -26.50 8.12 -0.90
CA LYS A 76 -27.83 8.72 -0.76
C LYS A 76 -28.03 9.57 -2.02
N HIS A 77 -28.65 8.99 -3.02
CA HIS A 77 -29.27 9.74 -4.09
C HIS A 77 -30.28 10.64 -3.38
N LEU A 78 -29.96 11.93 -3.34
CA LEU A 78 -30.94 12.97 -3.14
C LEU A 78 -31.94 12.80 -4.28
N SER A 79 -32.95 11.96 -4.09
CA SER A 79 -34.17 12.00 -4.87
C SER A 79 -34.79 13.35 -4.58
N VAL A 80 -34.56 14.28 -5.49
CA VAL A 80 -35.35 15.51 -5.61
C VAL A 80 -36.75 15.04 -5.98
N ALA A 81 -37.64 15.08 -4.99
CA ALA A 81 -39.09 14.97 -5.14
C ALA A 81 -39.68 16.36 -4.95
#